data_AF-A0A1H2X2K1-F1
#
_entry.id   AF-A0A1H2X2K1-F1
#
_cell.length_a   1.000
_cell.length_b   1.000
_cell.length_c   1.000
_cell.angle_alpha   90.00
_cell.angle_beta   90.00
_cell.angle_gamma   90.00
#
_symmetry.space_group_name_H-M   'P 1'
#
loop_
_entity.id
_entity.type
_entity.pdbx_description
1 polymer ?
#
loop_
_entity_poly.entity_id
_entity_poly.type
_entity_poly.pdbx_seq_one_letter_code
_entity_poly.pdbx_strand_id
1 'polypeptide(L)'
;MKKATILCISLLALSIGFVSCSDGADGLPGTNGNPGETGQPGSKGNPGTDGTNGEDALGYEELTKYGSVTVNLEGTRPDDVPFENTTEFKFSNTELTDGIYIENNITLLYNARFLSIPDDTYQNVYQEAFLAVENLGGEIEALDNFYYMITNLPIIGEDHKYFVLNLTFGQNDPSDIIQDFVFDPSDNHLTYTYSFAVNAANNSSNHDLNVSGEVDVYLLDELLEN
;
A
#
# COMPACT_ATOMS: atom_id res chain seq x y z
N MET A 1 -111.26 12.44 70.85
CA MET A 1 -110.06 13.31 70.88
C MET A 1 -108.82 12.59 71.45
N LYS A 2 -108.40 11.45 70.87
CA LYS A 2 -107.13 10.77 71.25
C LYS A 2 -106.26 10.37 70.04
N LYS A 3 -106.74 10.60 68.81
CA LYS A 3 -106.02 10.26 67.57
C LYS A 3 -105.13 11.40 67.04
N ALA A 4 -105.37 12.65 67.45
CA ALA A 4 -104.57 13.81 67.02
C ALA A 4 -103.21 13.89 67.75
N THR A 5 -103.13 13.43 69.01
CA THR A 5 -101.91 13.52 69.82
C THR A 5 -100.84 12.50 69.40
N ILE A 6 -101.24 11.34 68.85
CA ILE A 6 -100.31 10.31 68.38
C ILE A 6 -99.69 10.68 67.03
N LEU A 7 -100.39 11.46 66.20
CA LEU A 7 -99.86 11.96 64.92
C LEU A 7 -98.79 13.04 65.13
N CYS A 8 -98.95 13.92 66.13
CA CYS A 8 -97.96 14.96 66.43
C CYS A 8 -96.66 14.41 67.02
N ILE A 9 -96.73 13.35 67.83
CA ILE A 9 -95.52 12.72 68.43
C ILE A 9 -94.74 11.92 67.39
N SER A 10 -95.41 11.31 66.41
CA SER A 10 -94.75 10.61 65.31
C SER A 10 -94.11 11.55 64.28
N LEU A 11 -94.69 12.73 64.05
CA LEU A 11 -94.06 13.77 63.20
C LEU A 11 -92.84 14.43 63.87
N LEU A 12 -92.84 14.60 65.20
CA LEU A 12 -91.72 15.23 65.92
C LEU A 12 -90.50 14.29 66.05
N ALA A 13 -90.72 12.97 66.11
CA ALA A 13 -89.65 11.97 66.12
C ALA A 13 -88.99 11.80 64.73
N LEU A 14 -89.72 12.07 63.65
CA LEU A 14 -89.21 11.98 62.28
C LEU A 14 -88.32 13.19 61.89
N SER A 15 -88.45 14.33 62.59
CA SER A 15 -87.65 15.54 62.33
C SER A 15 -86.26 15.57 62.98
N ILE A 16 -85.95 14.66 63.91
CA ILE A 16 -84.64 14.64 64.61
C ILE A 16 -83.67 13.63 63.95
N GLY A 17 -84.15 12.78 63.03
CA GLY A 17 -83.33 11.79 62.32
C GLY A 17 -82.57 12.30 61.09
N PHE A 18 -82.71 13.58 60.72
CA PHE A 18 -82.16 14.10 59.45
C PHE A 18 -81.10 15.20 59.59
N VAL A 19 -80.62 15.49 60.80
CA VAL A 19 -79.57 16.50 61.01
C VAL A 19 -78.45 15.89 61.83
N SER A 20 -77.55 15.16 61.17
CA SER A 20 -76.11 15.14 61.44
C SER A 20 -75.44 13.89 60.85
N CYS A 21 -75.33 13.84 59.53
CA CYS A 21 -74.21 13.22 58.80
C CYS A 21 -74.38 13.58 57.31
N SER A 22 -74.10 14.83 56.97
CA SER A 22 -73.53 15.10 55.65
C SER A 22 -72.03 15.11 55.89
N ASP A 23 -71.35 14.02 55.53
CA ASP A 23 -69.91 14.01 55.41
C ASP A 23 -69.53 15.20 54.54
N GLY A 24 -68.83 16.18 55.11
CA GLY A 24 -68.29 17.29 54.34
C GLY A 24 -67.38 16.69 53.29
N ALA A 25 -67.62 16.99 52.01
CA ALA A 25 -66.79 16.48 50.92
C ALA A 25 -65.31 16.79 51.21
N ASP A 26 -64.45 15.78 51.07
CA ASP A 26 -63.01 15.96 51.22
C ASP A 26 -62.53 17.11 50.32
N GLY A 27 -61.64 17.95 50.86
CA GLY A 27 -61.02 19.03 50.09
C GLY A 27 -60.28 18.45 48.88
N LEU A 28 -60.39 19.11 47.72
CA LEU A 28 -59.71 18.66 46.50
C LEU A 28 -58.19 18.55 46.74
N PRO A 29 -57.52 17.52 46.20
CA PRO A 29 -56.06 17.41 46.30
C PRO A 29 -55.39 18.65 45.72
N GLY A 30 -54.32 19.13 46.38
CA GLY A 30 -53.50 20.21 45.84
C GLY A 30 -52.90 19.84 44.48
N THR A 31 -52.75 20.81 43.57
CA THR A 31 -52.13 20.56 42.27
C THR A 31 -50.63 20.31 42.43
N ASN A 32 -50.09 19.35 41.67
CA ASN A 32 -48.65 19.11 41.63
C ASN A 32 -47.92 20.37 41.16
N GLY A 33 -46.75 20.65 41.76
CA GLY A 33 -45.87 21.71 41.31
C GLY A 33 -45.35 21.46 39.89
N ASN A 34 -45.09 22.52 39.14
CA ASN A 34 -44.55 22.39 37.79
C ASN A 34 -43.14 21.78 37.81
N PRO A 35 -42.79 20.90 36.84
CA PRO A 35 -41.43 20.38 36.72
C PRO A 35 -40.40 21.51 36.58
N GLY A 36 -39.21 21.31 37.18
CA GLY A 36 -38.09 22.23 37.00
C GLY A 36 -37.59 22.26 35.55
N GLU A 37 -37.03 23.39 35.14
CA GLU A 37 -36.49 23.55 33.79
C GLU A 37 -35.28 22.63 33.55
N THR A 38 -35.18 22.06 32.35
CA THR A 38 -34.02 21.26 31.93
C THR A 38 -32.77 22.13 31.79
N GLY A 39 -31.66 21.68 32.37
CA GLY A 39 -30.37 22.36 32.28
C GLY A 39 -29.86 22.46 30.83
N GLN A 40 -29.12 23.53 30.52
CA GLN A 40 -28.59 23.73 29.18
C GLN A 40 -27.45 22.75 28.85
N PRO A 41 -27.33 22.29 27.59
CA PRO A 41 -26.21 21.47 27.15
C PRO A 41 -24.86 22.18 27.33
N GLY A 42 -23.82 21.41 27.68
CA GLY A 42 -22.45 21.91 27.73
C GLY A 42 -21.92 22.32 26.36
N SER A 43 -20.97 23.26 26.33
CA SER A 43 -20.32 23.71 25.10
C SER A 43 -19.45 22.61 24.48
N LYS A 44 -19.42 22.55 23.14
CA LYS A 44 -18.57 21.63 22.39
C LYS A 44 -17.10 22.04 22.53
N GLY A 45 -16.22 21.06 22.75
CA GLY A 45 -14.77 21.30 22.78
C GLY A 45 -14.24 21.76 21.42
N ASN A 46 -13.11 22.49 21.44
CA ASN A 46 -12.45 22.95 20.22
C ASN A 46 -11.84 21.77 19.44
N PRO A 47 -11.78 21.84 18.09
CA PRO A 47 -11.02 20.88 17.30
C PRO A 47 -9.54 20.85 17.73
N GLY A 48 -8.91 19.67 17.61
CA GLY A 48 -7.46 19.56 17.74
C GLY A 48 -6.76 20.33 16.61
N THR A 49 -5.50 20.69 16.83
CA THR A 49 -4.65 21.26 15.79
C THR A 49 -4.25 20.19 14.79
N ASP A 50 -4.17 20.54 13.51
CA ASP A 50 -3.64 19.67 12.47
C ASP A 50 -2.18 19.30 12.76
N GLY A 51 -1.77 18.09 12.39
CA GLY A 51 -0.37 17.66 12.46
C GLY A 51 0.49 18.41 11.44
N THR A 52 1.80 18.48 11.69
CA THR A 52 2.74 19.00 10.69
C THR A 52 2.86 18.02 9.52
N ASN A 53 3.04 18.53 8.31
CA ASN A 53 3.46 17.71 7.18
C ASN A 53 4.78 17.00 7.52
N GLY A 54 4.93 15.73 7.12
CA GLY A 54 6.22 15.05 7.20
C GLY A 54 7.25 15.78 6.32
N GLU A 55 8.51 15.82 6.75
CA GLU A 55 9.59 16.26 5.88
C GLU A 55 9.66 15.32 4.66
N ASP A 56 9.93 15.88 3.47
CA ASP A 56 10.13 15.11 2.24
C ASP A 56 11.14 13.99 2.52
N ALA A 57 10.83 12.77 2.09
CA ALA A 57 11.67 11.61 2.33
C ALA A 57 13.07 11.85 1.74
N LEU A 58 14.03 12.19 2.61
CA LEU A 58 15.46 12.18 2.31
C LEU A 58 15.80 10.79 1.74
N GLY A 59 15.91 10.68 0.42
CA GLY A 59 16.16 9.40 -0.24
C GLY A 59 15.70 9.35 -1.70
N TYR A 60 14.55 9.93 -2.06
CA TYR A 60 14.01 9.74 -3.42
C TYR A 60 14.90 10.35 -4.53
N GLU A 61 15.50 11.52 -4.27
CA GLU A 61 16.46 12.12 -5.21
C GLU A 61 17.80 11.35 -5.29
N GLU A 62 18.19 10.65 -4.22
CA GLU A 62 19.37 9.77 -4.25
C GLU A 62 19.13 8.53 -5.11
N LEU A 63 17.89 8.02 -5.18
CA LEU A 63 17.55 6.83 -5.98
C LEU A 63 17.76 7.06 -7.48
N THR A 64 17.56 8.30 -7.96
CA THR A 64 17.75 8.64 -9.37
C THR A 64 19.21 8.94 -9.74
N LYS A 65 20.07 9.22 -8.76
CA LYS A 65 21.46 9.65 -9.01
C LYS A 65 22.31 8.58 -9.70
N TYR A 66 22.06 7.32 -9.38
CA TYR A 66 22.83 6.19 -9.92
C TYR A 66 22.10 5.47 -11.08
N GLY A 67 21.22 6.22 -11.73
CA GLY A 67 20.49 5.79 -12.92
C GLY A 67 19.35 4.81 -12.65
N SER A 68 18.73 4.32 -13.71
CA SER A 68 17.54 3.48 -13.69
C SER A 68 17.59 2.36 -14.73
N VAL A 69 16.71 1.38 -14.53
CA VAL A 69 16.44 0.34 -15.51
C VAL A 69 14.97 0.39 -15.85
N THR A 70 14.67 0.61 -17.12
CA THR A 70 13.31 0.45 -17.64
C THR A 70 13.07 -1.00 -18.01
N VAL A 71 11.90 -1.51 -17.64
CA VAL A 71 11.44 -2.86 -17.95
C VAL A 71 10.07 -2.76 -18.61
N ASN A 72 9.97 -3.29 -19.81
CA ASN A 72 8.75 -3.46 -20.58
C ASN A 72 8.43 -4.96 -20.68
N LEU A 73 7.22 -5.32 -20.28
CA LEU A 73 6.71 -6.68 -20.25
C LEU A 73 5.49 -6.77 -21.16
N GLU A 74 5.48 -7.78 -22.04
CA GLU A 74 4.31 -8.16 -22.83
C GLU A 74 4.09 -9.65 -22.67
N GLY A 75 2.92 -10.05 -22.18
CA GLY A 75 2.64 -11.46 -21.91
C GLY A 75 1.18 -11.76 -21.62
N THR A 76 0.94 -12.93 -21.04
CA THR A 76 -0.41 -13.39 -20.64
C THR A 76 -0.41 -13.73 -19.15
N ARG A 77 -1.40 -13.24 -18.42
CA ARG A 77 -1.58 -13.53 -16.99
C ARG A 77 -1.97 -14.99 -16.78
N PRO A 78 -1.82 -15.54 -15.55
CA PRO A 78 -2.27 -16.90 -15.23
C PRO A 78 -3.76 -17.20 -15.49
N ASP A 79 -4.59 -16.17 -15.69
CA ASP A 79 -6.01 -16.30 -16.03
C ASP A 79 -6.31 -16.08 -17.52
N ASP A 80 -5.31 -16.27 -18.38
CA ASP A 80 -5.38 -16.18 -19.85
C ASP A 80 -5.72 -14.79 -20.40
N VAL A 81 -5.54 -13.73 -19.60
CA VAL A 81 -5.74 -12.34 -20.02
C VAL A 81 -4.40 -11.73 -20.44
N PRO A 82 -4.28 -11.12 -21.63
CA PRO A 82 -3.05 -10.45 -22.04
C PRO A 82 -2.76 -9.24 -21.14
N PHE A 83 -1.49 -8.94 -20.94
CA PHE A 83 -1.06 -7.74 -20.23
C PHE A 83 0.17 -7.11 -20.88
N GLU A 84 0.26 -5.79 -20.73
CA GLU A 84 1.46 -5.01 -20.97
C GLU A 84 1.78 -4.25 -19.68
N ASN A 85 3.07 -4.16 -19.34
CA ASN A 85 3.50 -3.40 -18.16
C ASN A 85 4.85 -2.74 -18.43
N THR A 86 4.95 -1.44 -18.16
CA THR A 86 6.20 -0.70 -18.16
C THR A 86 6.48 -0.24 -16.75
N THR A 87 7.68 -0.54 -16.26
CA THR A 87 8.13 -0.20 -14.91
C THR A 87 9.56 0.33 -14.97
N GLU A 88 9.83 1.39 -14.21
CA GLU A 88 11.18 1.93 -14.01
C GLU A 88 11.68 1.55 -12.62
N PHE A 89 12.81 0.86 -12.55
CA PHE A 89 13.50 0.51 -11.31
C PHE A 89 14.67 1.47 -11.08
N LYS A 90 14.90 1.87 -9.84
CA LYS A 90 15.89 2.90 -9.45
C LYS A 90 16.86 2.38 -8.41
N PHE A 91 17.98 3.07 -8.23
CA PHE A 91 18.94 2.68 -7.21
C PHE A 91 18.32 2.77 -5.81
N SER A 92 18.67 1.87 -4.91
CA SER A 92 18.40 2.03 -3.48
C SER A 92 19.58 1.49 -2.68
N ASN A 93 19.93 2.19 -1.61
CA ASN A 93 21.02 1.77 -0.72
C ASN A 93 20.59 0.53 0.08
N THR A 94 21.05 -0.64 -0.33
CA THR A 94 20.71 -1.94 0.26
C THR A 94 21.92 -2.87 0.27
N GLU A 95 21.77 -4.04 0.87
CA GLU A 95 22.81 -5.08 0.86
C GLU A 95 23.01 -5.76 -0.52
N LEU A 96 22.13 -5.53 -1.51
CA LEU A 96 22.28 -6.13 -2.84
C LEU A 96 23.39 -5.43 -3.64
N THR A 97 24.13 -6.25 -4.38
CA THR A 97 25.39 -5.90 -5.02
C THR A 97 25.15 -5.14 -6.33
N ASP A 98 25.42 -3.84 -6.31
CA ASP A 98 25.73 -3.05 -7.50
C ASP A 98 27.24 -2.95 -7.60
N GLY A 99 27.84 -3.29 -8.73
CA GLY A 99 29.28 -3.07 -8.91
C GLY A 99 29.98 -3.81 -10.03
N ILE A 100 31.30 -3.62 -10.04
CA ILE A 100 32.22 -4.08 -11.08
C ILE A 100 33.22 -5.05 -10.45
N TYR A 101 33.32 -6.25 -11.00
CA TYR A 101 34.28 -7.25 -10.54
C TYR A 101 35.12 -7.75 -11.71
N ILE A 102 36.42 -7.96 -11.50
CA ILE A 102 37.32 -8.44 -12.54
C ILE A 102 37.89 -9.78 -12.11
N GLU A 103 37.62 -10.82 -12.90
CA GLU A 103 38.14 -12.17 -12.69
C GLU A 103 38.69 -12.73 -14.00
N ASN A 104 39.98 -13.09 -14.05
CA ASN A 104 40.61 -13.77 -15.19
C ASN A 104 40.37 -13.09 -16.57
N ASN A 105 40.44 -11.76 -16.64
CA ASN A 105 40.14 -10.92 -17.83
C ASN A 105 38.66 -10.84 -18.26
N ILE A 106 37.76 -11.36 -17.42
CA ILE A 106 36.32 -11.15 -17.56
C ILE A 106 35.93 -10.06 -16.57
N THR A 107 35.29 -9.01 -17.07
CA THR A 107 34.65 -7.99 -16.23
C THR A 107 33.19 -8.37 -16.04
N LEU A 108 32.76 -8.42 -14.79
CA LEU A 108 31.40 -8.68 -14.36
C LEU A 108 30.75 -7.38 -13.94
N LEU A 109 29.67 -7.02 -14.62
CA LEU A 109 28.89 -5.81 -14.37
C LEU A 109 27.57 -6.24 -13.70
N TYR A 110 27.40 -5.92 -12.42
CA TYR A 110 26.20 -6.23 -11.64
C TYR A 110 25.41 -4.96 -11.41
N ASN A 111 24.11 -5.00 -11.71
CA ASN A 111 23.21 -3.91 -11.37
C ASN A 111 21.91 -4.45 -10.76
N ALA A 112 21.60 -3.98 -9.55
CA ALA A 112 20.33 -4.22 -8.88
C ALA A 112 19.57 -2.89 -8.75
N ARG A 113 18.30 -2.88 -9.15
CA ARG A 113 17.43 -1.69 -9.06
C ARG A 113 16.10 -2.08 -8.44
N PHE A 114 15.53 -1.18 -7.66
CA PHE A 114 14.33 -1.41 -6.87
C PHE A 114 13.18 -0.54 -7.37
N LEU A 115 11.96 -1.05 -7.27
CA LEU A 115 10.76 -0.30 -7.63
C LEU A 115 10.46 0.84 -6.63
N SER A 116 10.83 0.62 -5.37
CA SER A 116 10.70 1.56 -4.26
C SER A 116 11.87 1.38 -3.31
N ILE A 117 12.00 2.25 -2.31
CA ILE A 117 12.94 2.03 -1.20
C ILE A 117 12.48 0.74 -0.51
N PRO A 118 13.28 -0.33 -0.54
CA PRO A 118 12.88 -1.57 0.08
C PRO A 118 12.86 -1.37 1.59
N ASP A 119 11.87 -1.99 2.22
CA ASP A 119 11.87 -2.18 3.66
C ASP A 119 12.10 -3.67 3.95
N ASP A 120 12.77 -3.98 5.05
CA ASP A 120 13.20 -5.35 5.37
C ASP A 120 12.03 -6.33 5.57
N THR A 121 10.77 -5.87 5.50
CA THR A 121 9.60 -6.65 5.94
C THR A 121 8.51 -6.82 4.87
N TYR A 122 8.32 -5.86 3.97
CA TYR A 122 7.14 -5.76 3.11
C TYR A 122 7.43 -5.37 1.66
N GLN A 123 8.54 -4.70 1.37
CA GLN A 123 8.89 -4.22 0.03
C GLN A 123 10.25 -4.72 -0.40
N ASN A 124 10.27 -5.76 -1.23
CA ASN A 124 11.49 -6.24 -1.88
C ASN A 124 11.19 -6.57 -3.36
N VAL A 125 10.74 -5.55 -4.09
CA VAL A 125 10.49 -5.62 -5.53
C VAL A 125 11.71 -5.04 -6.23
N TYR A 126 12.43 -5.88 -6.96
CA TYR A 126 13.67 -5.48 -7.61
C TYR A 126 13.88 -6.23 -8.92
N GLN A 127 14.72 -5.62 -9.75
CA GLN A 127 15.33 -6.19 -10.92
C GLN A 127 16.82 -6.34 -10.63
N GLU A 128 17.41 -7.43 -11.08
CA GLU A 128 18.84 -7.67 -11.04
C GLU A 128 19.31 -8.14 -12.41
N ALA A 129 20.43 -7.60 -12.88
CA ALA A 129 21.10 -8.06 -14.07
C ALA A 129 22.59 -8.19 -13.82
N PHE A 130 23.16 -9.16 -14.53
CA PHE A 130 24.56 -9.49 -14.53
C PHE A 130 25.00 -9.64 -15.98
N LEU A 131 26.07 -8.96 -16.35
CA LEU A 131 26.69 -9.05 -17.66
C LEU A 131 28.19 -9.34 -17.52
N ALA A 132 28.63 -10.45 -18.08
CA ALA A 132 30.04 -10.79 -18.20
C ALA A 132 30.58 -10.33 -19.56
N VAL A 133 31.68 -9.58 -19.53
CA VAL A 133 32.33 -9.03 -20.72
C VAL A 133 33.79 -9.43 -20.74
N GLU A 134 34.23 -10.11 -21.79
CA GLU A 134 35.63 -10.43 -22.03
C GLU A 134 36.36 -9.22 -22.61
N ASN A 135 37.53 -8.89 -22.05
CA ASN A 135 38.40 -7.81 -22.52
C ASN A 135 37.68 -6.46 -22.69
N LEU A 136 36.88 -6.06 -21.69
CA LEU A 136 36.17 -4.76 -21.67
C LEU A 136 37.13 -3.59 -22.02
N GLY A 137 36.77 -2.79 -23.02
CA GLY A 137 37.58 -1.68 -23.55
C GLY A 137 38.80 -2.08 -24.38
N GLY A 138 38.96 -3.38 -24.69
CA GLY A 138 40.06 -3.92 -25.48
C GLY A 138 39.83 -3.88 -26.99
N GLU A 139 40.80 -4.39 -27.77
CA GLU A 139 40.68 -4.48 -29.24
C GLU A 139 39.57 -5.45 -29.70
N ILE A 140 39.31 -6.48 -28.90
CA ILE A 140 38.26 -7.49 -29.13
C ILE A 140 37.49 -7.64 -27.83
N GLU A 141 36.47 -6.80 -27.67
CA GLU A 141 35.47 -6.90 -26.61
C GLU A 141 34.36 -7.86 -27.02
N ALA A 142 33.94 -8.73 -26.10
CA ALA A 142 32.87 -9.71 -26.36
C ALA A 142 31.98 -9.89 -25.13
N LEU A 143 30.66 -9.97 -25.36
CA LEU A 143 29.70 -10.35 -24.31
C LEU A 143 29.73 -11.87 -24.15
N ASP A 144 29.99 -12.34 -22.94
CA ASP A 144 30.13 -13.78 -22.65
C ASP A 144 28.85 -14.37 -22.08
N ASN A 145 28.28 -13.74 -21.05
CA ASN A 145 27.12 -14.27 -20.35
C ASN A 145 26.23 -13.14 -19.82
N PHE A 146 24.92 -13.35 -19.88
CA PHE A 146 23.92 -12.46 -19.32
C PHE A 146 22.97 -13.24 -18.43
N TYR A 147 22.73 -12.73 -17.24
CA TYR A 147 21.70 -13.22 -16.32
C TYR A 147 20.79 -12.07 -15.91
N TYR A 148 19.51 -12.33 -15.83
CA TYR A 148 18.49 -11.34 -15.52
C TYR A 148 17.40 -11.93 -14.64
N MET A 149 16.94 -11.17 -13.66
CA MET A 149 15.89 -11.57 -12.74
C MET A 149 14.98 -10.40 -12.39
N ILE A 150 13.69 -10.70 -12.22
CA ILE A 150 12.74 -9.82 -11.53
C ILE A 150 12.14 -10.60 -10.38
N THR A 151 12.07 -9.94 -9.23
CA THR A 151 11.52 -10.52 -8.01
C THR A 151 10.33 -9.70 -7.53
N ASN A 152 9.24 -10.39 -7.21
CA ASN A 152 8.04 -9.87 -6.56
C ASN A 152 7.29 -8.72 -7.27
N LEU A 153 7.41 -8.53 -8.59
CA LEU A 153 6.76 -7.44 -9.29
C LEU A 153 5.23 -7.65 -9.39
N PRO A 154 4.38 -6.82 -8.76
CA PRO A 154 2.94 -6.94 -8.92
C PRO A 154 2.49 -6.46 -10.30
N ILE A 155 1.82 -7.32 -11.05
CA ILE A 155 1.16 -6.95 -12.31
C ILE A 155 -0.34 -6.81 -12.04
N ILE A 156 -0.83 -5.58 -12.09
CA ILE A 156 -2.21 -5.21 -11.73
C ILE A 156 -2.99 -4.92 -13.01
N GLY A 157 -4.07 -5.66 -13.24
CA GLY A 157 -4.98 -5.42 -14.35
C GLY A 157 -6.09 -4.43 -14.00
N GLU A 158 -6.72 -3.85 -15.03
CA GLU A 158 -7.89 -2.97 -14.88
C GLU A 158 -9.12 -3.68 -14.28
N ASP A 159 -9.14 -5.02 -14.31
CA ASP A 159 -10.18 -5.86 -13.71
C ASP A 159 -10.03 -6.02 -12.19
N HIS A 160 -9.16 -5.23 -11.55
CA HIS A 160 -8.83 -5.27 -10.12
C HIS A 160 -8.25 -6.61 -9.66
N LYS A 161 -7.71 -7.41 -10.58
CA LYS A 161 -6.91 -8.59 -10.25
C LYS A 161 -5.43 -8.27 -10.41
N TYR A 162 -4.62 -8.99 -9.67
CA TYR A 162 -3.17 -8.94 -9.82
C TYR A 162 -2.57 -10.33 -9.70
N PHE A 163 -1.36 -10.48 -10.23
CA PHE A 163 -0.47 -11.59 -9.88
C PHE A 163 0.92 -11.03 -9.57
N VAL A 164 1.75 -11.82 -8.91
CA VAL A 164 3.12 -11.44 -8.59
C VAL A 164 4.05 -12.14 -9.57
N LEU A 165 4.78 -11.36 -10.35
CA LEU A 165 5.73 -11.84 -11.33
C LEU A 165 7.10 -12.01 -10.66
N ASN A 166 7.59 -13.25 -10.66
CA ASN A 166 9.00 -13.58 -10.54
C ASN A 166 9.42 -14.21 -11.86
N LEU A 167 10.61 -13.85 -12.35
CA LEU A 167 11.20 -14.46 -13.54
C LEU A 167 12.71 -14.54 -13.41
N THR A 168 13.30 -15.51 -14.11
CA THR A 168 14.74 -15.63 -14.30
C THR A 168 15.05 -15.92 -15.77
N PHE A 169 16.16 -15.38 -16.24
CA PHE A 169 16.65 -15.59 -17.60
C PHE A 169 18.17 -15.64 -17.58
N GLY A 170 18.74 -16.51 -18.40
CA GLY A 170 20.18 -16.64 -18.55
C GLY A 170 20.54 -17.07 -19.95
N GLN A 171 21.56 -16.46 -20.54
CA GLN A 171 22.02 -16.75 -21.89
C GLN A 171 23.54 -16.54 -22.00
N ASN A 172 24.22 -17.54 -22.57
CA ASN A 172 25.59 -17.40 -23.05
C ASN A 172 25.57 -16.69 -24.40
N ASP A 173 26.57 -15.83 -24.65
CA ASP A 173 26.67 -14.97 -25.83
C ASP A 173 25.37 -14.20 -26.08
N PRO A 174 25.09 -13.15 -25.28
CA PRO A 174 23.85 -12.36 -25.37
C PRO A 174 23.89 -11.32 -26.50
N SER A 175 24.79 -11.45 -27.47
CA SER A 175 25.03 -10.45 -28.53
C SER A 175 23.82 -10.22 -29.44
N ASP A 176 22.83 -11.11 -29.45
CA ASP A 176 21.58 -10.98 -30.21
C ASP A 176 20.46 -10.28 -29.41
N ILE A 177 20.53 -10.31 -28.08
CA ILE A 177 19.52 -9.74 -27.18
C ILE A 177 19.95 -8.41 -26.54
N ILE A 178 21.25 -8.11 -26.51
CA ILE A 178 21.82 -6.85 -26.01
C ILE A 178 22.27 -6.01 -27.20
N GLN A 179 21.87 -4.73 -27.21
CA GLN A 179 22.25 -3.76 -28.25
C GLN A 179 22.73 -2.46 -27.60
N ASP A 180 23.51 -1.69 -28.37
CA ASP A 180 24.03 -0.38 -27.95
C ASP A 180 24.78 -0.40 -26.61
N PHE A 181 25.51 -1.50 -26.35
CA PHE A 181 26.33 -1.64 -25.15
C PHE A 181 27.45 -0.60 -25.13
N VAL A 182 27.51 0.19 -24.05
CA VAL A 182 28.57 1.16 -23.78
C VAL A 182 28.87 1.14 -22.28
N PHE A 183 30.16 1.05 -21.95
CA PHE A 183 30.67 1.25 -20.61
C PHE A 183 31.75 2.34 -20.59
N ASP A 184 31.53 3.42 -19.82
CA ASP A 184 32.52 4.46 -19.57
C ASP A 184 33.21 4.22 -18.22
N PRO A 185 34.50 3.83 -18.20
CA PRO A 185 35.23 3.59 -16.96
C PRO A 185 35.59 4.87 -16.20
N SER A 186 35.36 6.07 -16.75
CA SER A 186 35.71 7.33 -16.09
C SER A 186 34.73 7.71 -14.97
N ASP A 187 33.48 7.27 -15.07
CA ASP A 187 32.42 7.47 -14.09
C ASP A 187 31.59 6.21 -13.81
N ASN A 188 32.04 5.05 -14.29
CA ASN A 188 31.37 3.74 -14.17
C ASN A 188 29.95 3.75 -14.78
N HIS A 189 29.74 4.52 -15.85
CA HIS A 189 28.46 4.60 -16.53
C HIS A 189 28.26 3.42 -17.50
N LEU A 190 27.22 2.63 -17.27
CA LEU A 190 26.82 1.50 -18.10
C LEU A 190 25.49 1.80 -18.78
N THR A 191 25.47 1.69 -20.11
CA THR A 191 24.25 1.76 -20.90
C THR A 191 24.13 0.58 -21.86
N TYR A 192 22.91 0.09 -22.05
CA TYR A 192 22.55 -0.86 -23.12
C TYR A 192 21.03 -0.98 -23.23
N THR A 193 20.55 -1.45 -24.37
CA THR A 193 19.18 -1.92 -24.52
C THR A 193 19.14 -3.45 -24.56
N TYR A 194 18.03 -4.03 -24.12
CA TYR A 194 17.85 -5.48 -24.12
C TYR A 194 16.45 -5.89 -24.60
N SER A 195 16.35 -7.05 -25.25
CA SER A 195 15.08 -7.67 -25.61
C SER A 195 15.22 -9.19 -25.74
N PHE A 196 14.44 -9.94 -24.96
CA PHE A 196 14.47 -11.40 -24.95
C PHE A 196 13.10 -11.99 -24.59
N ALA A 197 12.91 -13.27 -24.90
CA ALA A 197 11.73 -14.04 -24.51
C ALA A 197 12.05 -15.00 -23.36
N VAL A 198 11.15 -15.04 -22.37
CA VAL A 198 11.24 -15.94 -21.21
C VAL A 198 10.16 -17.01 -21.36
N ASN A 199 10.57 -18.27 -21.32
CA ASN A 199 9.64 -19.39 -21.39
C ASN A 199 8.72 -19.42 -20.17
N ALA A 200 7.50 -19.93 -20.34
CA ALA A 200 6.52 -20.19 -19.27
C ALA A 200 7.10 -20.88 -18.03
N ALA A 201 8.05 -21.80 -18.19
CA ALA A 201 8.67 -22.53 -17.08
C ALA A 201 9.56 -21.65 -16.18
N ASN A 202 10.03 -20.50 -16.67
CA ASN A 202 10.98 -19.63 -16.00
C ASN A 202 10.35 -18.32 -15.49
N ASN A 203 9.01 -18.25 -15.43
CA ASN A 203 8.33 -17.09 -14.90
C ASN A 203 6.98 -17.46 -14.24
N SER A 204 6.48 -16.58 -13.38
CA SER A 204 5.28 -16.83 -12.57
C SER A 204 3.94 -16.63 -13.30
N SER A 205 3.95 -16.19 -14.56
CA SER A 205 2.72 -16.04 -15.34
C SER A 205 2.18 -17.37 -15.87
N ASN A 206 3.03 -18.41 -15.94
CA ASN A 206 2.78 -19.70 -16.61
C ASN A 206 2.57 -19.60 -18.13
N HIS A 207 2.94 -18.48 -18.74
CA HIS A 207 2.96 -18.26 -20.18
C HIS A 207 4.31 -17.72 -20.63
N ASP A 208 4.61 -17.86 -21.92
CA ASP A 208 5.77 -17.18 -22.50
C ASP A 208 5.59 -15.66 -22.37
N LEU A 209 6.71 -14.97 -22.13
CA LEU A 209 6.74 -13.55 -21.78
C LEU A 209 7.85 -12.87 -22.59
N ASN A 210 7.55 -11.73 -23.20
CA ASN A 210 8.58 -10.86 -23.80
C ASN A 210 9.01 -9.83 -22.76
N VAL A 211 10.33 -9.67 -22.61
CA VAL A 211 10.95 -8.70 -21.73
C VAL A 211 11.87 -7.83 -22.57
N SER A 212 11.77 -6.52 -22.41
CA SER A 212 12.67 -5.57 -23.07
C SER A 212 12.87 -4.33 -22.21
N GLY A 213 13.86 -3.51 -22.54
CA GLY A 213 14.11 -2.31 -21.78
C GLY A 213 15.41 -1.63 -22.09
N GLU A 214 15.76 -0.70 -21.22
CA GLU A 214 16.95 0.12 -21.29
C GLU A 214 17.60 0.12 -19.91
N VAL A 215 18.91 0.01 -19.90
CA VAL A 215 19.77 0.20 -18.74
C VAL A 215 20.55 1.47 -18.96
N ASP A 216 20.46 2.39 -18.00
CA ASP A 216 21.27 3.59 -17.89
C ASP A 216 21.63 3.76 -16.42
N VAL A 217 22.81 3.29 -16.02
CA VAL A 217 23.19 3.16 -14.61
C VAL A 217 24.63 3.57 -14.36
N TYR A 218 24.88 4.11 -13.17
CA TYR A 218 26.22 4.34 -12.66
C TYR A 218 26.54 3.25 -11.63
N LEU A 219 27.50 2.39 -11.92
CA LEU A 219 27.89 1.28 -11.05
C LEU A 219 28.81 1.75 -9.92
N LEU A 220 28.75 1.06 -8.79
CA LEU A 220 29.50 1.41 -7.58
C LEU A 220 30.70 0.48 -7.34
N ASP A 221 31.80 1.05 -6.87
CA ASP A 221 32.95 0.27 -6.42
C ASP A 221 32.83 -0.04 -4.92
N GLU A 222 32.95 -1.32 -4.56
CA GLU A 222 33.05 -1.72 -3.16
C GLU A 222 34.45 -1.35 -2.60
N LEU A 223 34.47 -0.52 -1.56
CA LEU A 223 35.70 -0.22 -0.83
C LEU A 223 35.98 -1.32 0.19
N LEU A 224 36.85 -2.25 -0.15
CA LEU A 224 37.36 -3.25 0.78
C LEU A 224 38.41 -2.61 1.72
N GLU A 225 38.27 -2.81 3.03
CA GLU A 225 39.34 -2.46 3.97
C GLU A 225 40.57 -3.35 3.70
N ASN A 226 41.74 -2.72 3.52
CA ASN A 226 43.02 -3.40 3.31
C ASN A 226 43.53 -4.13 4.55
#